data_AF-A0AAV7CA49-F1
#
_entry.id   AF-A0AAV7CA49-F1
#
_cell.length_a   1.000
_cell.length_b   1.000
_cell.length_c   1.000
_cell.angle_alpha   90.00
_cell.angle_beta   90.00
_cell.angle_gamma   90.00
#
_symmetry.space_group_name_H-M   'P 1'
#
loop_
_entity.id
_entity.type
_entity.pdbx_description
1 polymer ?
#
loop_
_entity_poly.entity_id
_entity_poly.type
_entity_poly.pdbx_seq_one_letter_code
_entity_poly.pdbx_strand_id
1 'polypeptide(L)'
;MAFPRSTRLNCLWRVARLRLLPIGLDVMFPLCIFGFLLHITIVCSQKLDDVDPIVTTTYGKVRGVKKELNNEILGPVIQFLGVPYAASPVGERRFQPPEPPITWGDIKNATQFAPVCPQNIVGGRLPEVMLPVWFTNNLDVVSSYVQDQNEDCLYLNIYVPTEDGPLTKKQTDDLGDNEGSEDEDIRDSGGPKPVMVYIHGGSYMEGTGNLFDGSVLASYGNVIVITVNYRLGVLAIQGHLPRLGTPFITRQSAEAREDMVPVSS
;
A
#
# COMPACT_ATOMS: atom_id res chain seq x y z
N MET A 1 -49.24 96.72 -7.70
CA MET A 1 -50.50 95.95 -7.70
C MET A 1 -50.50 95.00 -8.90
N ALA A 2 -51.08 93.81 -8.70
CA ALA A 2 -51.50 92.83 -9.70
C ALA A 2 -50.44 91.92 -10.38
N PHE A 3 -50.44 90.66 -9.92
CA PHE A 3 -50.11 89.43 -10.66
C PHE A 3 -51.07 89.23 -11.86
N PRO A 4 -50.70 88.48 -12.92
CA PRO A 4 -51.07 87.04 -13.02
C PRO A 4 -49.99 86.17 -13.72
N ARG A 5 -49.69 84.91 -13.36
CA ARG A 5 -50.41 83.61 -13.43
C ARG A 5 -50.76 83.14 -14.86
N SER A 6 -50.05 82.11 -15.35
CA SER A 6 -50.54 80.94 -16.15
C SER A 6 -49.34 80.18 -16.77
N THR A 7 -48.97 78.98 -16.30
CA THR A 7 -49.30 77.60 -16.78
C THR A 7 -48.40 77.05 -17.91
N ARG A 8 -47.88 75.84 -17.64
CA ARG A 8 -47.17 74.84 -18.48
C ARG A 8 -45.66 75.05 -18.70
N LEU A 9 -44.85 74.09 -18.29
CA LEU A 9 -44.05 73.20 -19.16
C LEU A 9 -43.21 72.22 -18.31
N ASN A 10 -43.17 70.96 -18.76
CA ASN A 10 -42.11 69.95 -18.61
C ASN A 10 -41.86 69.38 -17.20
N CYS A 11 -42.20 68.13 -16.90
CA CYS A 11 -41.63 66.88 -17.41
C CYS A 11 -40.10 66.81 -17.24
N LEU A 12 -39.68 65.74 -16.56
CA LEU A 12 -38.33 65.16 -16.47
C LEU A 12 -37.50 65.46 -15.19
N TRP A 13 -37.16 64.34 -14.53
CA TRP A 13 -36.10 64.10 -13.54
C TRP A 13 -36.26 64.68 -12.13
N ARG A 14 -37.06 63.99 -11.30
CA ARG A 14 -36.92 64.05 -9.84
C ARG A 14 -35.82 63.09 -9.40
N VAL A 15 -34.69 63.66 -8.96
CA VAL A 15 -33.62 62.94 -8.25
C VAL A 15 -34.16 62.51 -6.88
N ALA A 16 -34.44 61.21 -6.71
CA ALA A 16 -34.71 60.63 -5.41
C ALA A 16 -33.37 60.24 -4.76
N ARG A 17 -32.98 60.97 -3.72
CA ARG A 17 -31.87 60.60 -2.81
C ARG A 17 -32.16 59.21 -2.22
N LEU A 18 -31.43 58.18 -2.64
CA LEU A 18 -31.38 56.92 -1.93
C LEU A 18 -30.42 57.07 -0.73
N ARG A 19 -30.98 57.10 0.48
CA ARG A 19 -30.20 56.97 1.72
C ARG A 19 -29.69 55.52 1.80
N LEU A 20 -28.38 55.34 1.74
CA LEU A 20 -27.72 54.06 2.06
C LEU A 20 -27.91 53.76 3.57
N LEU A 21 -28.60 52.65 3.87
CA LEU A 21 -28.60 52.03 5.20
C LEU A 21 -27.31 51.19 5.35
N PRO A 22 -26.68 51.11 6.54
CA PRO A 22 -25.52 50.27 6.74
C PRO A 22 -25.99 48.82 6.92
N ILE A 23 -25.86 48.00 5.87
CA ILE A 23 -26.14 46.57 5.95
C ILE A 23 -24.91 45.88 6.55
N GLY A 24 -24.98 45.71 7.87
CA GLY A 24 -24.66 44.46 8.60
C GLY A 24 -23.26 43.86 8.45
N LEU A 25 -22.42 44.13 9.45
CA LEU A 25 -21.29 43.28 9.84
C LEU A 25 -21.72 41.81 10.08
N ASP A 26 -23.00 41.57 10.37
CA ASP A 26 -23.59 40.26 10.71
C ASP A 26 -23.75 39.29 9.53
N VAL A 27 -23.77 39.75 8.27
CA VAL A 27 -23.97 38.86 7.10
C VAL A 27 -22.64 38.43 6.47
N MET A 28 -21.61 39.25 6.67
CA MET A 28 -20.26 38.98 6.15
C MET A 28 -19.55 37.86 6.92
N PHE A 29 -19.81 37.75 8.23
CA PHE A 29 -19.21 36.71 9.06
C PHE A 29 -19.65 35.28 8.68
N PRO A 30 -20.95 34.95 8.53
CA PRO A 30 -21.38 33.61 8.13
C PRO A 30 -21.01 33.26 6.68
N LEU A 31 -20.95 34.23 5.77
CA LEU A 31 -20.49 34.01 4.39
C LEU A 31 -18.99 33.69 4.32
N CYS A 32 -18.17 34.36 5.15
CA CYS A 32 -16.74 34.04 5.27
C CYS A 32 -16.52 32.66 5.89
N ILE A 33 -17.29 32.28 6.92
CA ILE A 33 -17.21 30.94 7.52
C ILE A 33 -17.60 29.86 6.51
N PHE A 34 -18.66 30.07 5.73
CA PHE A 34 -19.08 29.14 4.69
C PHE A 34 -18.05 29.03 3.56
N GLY A 35 -17.43 30.14 3.17
CA GLY A 35 -16.30 30.16 2.23
C GLY A 35 -15.07 29.42 2.76
N PHE A 36 -14.72 29.60 4.04
CA PHE A 36 -13.64 28.87 4.69
C PHE A 36 -13.94 27.37 4.82
N LEU A 37 -15.17 26.97 5.17
CA LEU A 37 -15.59 25.57 5.21
C LEU A 37 -15.56 24.93 3.83
N LEU A 38 -16.00 25.65 2.79
CA LEU A 38 -15.92 25.19 1.40
C LEU A 38 -14.46 25.07 0.92
N HIS A 39 -13.58 25.99 1.32
CA HIS A 39 -12.15 25.85 1.06
C HIS A 39 -11.52 24.71 1.84
N ILE A 40 -11.90 24.45 3.09
CA ILE A 40 -11.41 23.30 3.85
C ILE A 40 -11.84 21.98 3.19
N THR A 41 -13.07 21.87 2.69
CA THR A 41 -13.52 20.64 2.00
C THR A 41 -12.82 20.44 0.65
N ILE A 42 -12.54 21.52 -0.09
CA ILE A 42 -11.78 21.47 -1.35
C ILE A 42 -10.30 21.13 -1.07
N VAL A 43 -9.67 21.74 -0.06
CA VAL A 43 -8.27 21.48 0.31
C VAL A 43 -8.08 20.08 0.88
N CYS A 44 -9.05 19.54 1.65
CA CYS A 44 -9.03 18.14 2.08
C CYS A 44 -9.17 17.15 0.92
N SER A 45 -9.82 17.53 -0.19
CA SER A 45 -9.97 16.68 -1.37
C SER A 45 -8.76 16.72 -2.31
N GLN A 46 -7.83 17.67 -2.14
CA GLN A 46 -6.70 17.87 -3.05
C GLN A 46 -5.43 17.08 -2.71
N LYS A 47 -5.45 16.17 -1.73
CA LYS A 47 -4.33 15.25 -1.45
C LYS A 47 -4.58 13.84 -2.00
N LEU A 48 -5.14 13.76 -3.20
CA LEU A 48 -5.67 12.52 -3.78
C LEU A 48 -5.28 12.30 -5.25
N ASP A 49 -4.16 12.86 -5.70
CA ASP A 49 -3.60 12.56 -7.04
C ASP A 49 -2.06 12.56 -7.01
N ASP A 50 -1.46 11.80 -6.09
CA ASP A 50 -0.25 11.03 -6.46
C ASP A 50 -0.83 9.72 -7.00
N VAL A 51 -0.71 9.46 -8.31
CA VAL A 51 -1.44 8.37 -8.96
C VAL A 51 -0.98 7.04 -8.37
N ASP A 52 -1.80 6.46 -7.49
CA ASP A 52 -1.52 5.16 -6.88
C ASP A 52 -1.17 4.15 -7.99
N PRO A 53 -0.04 3.43 -7.89
CA PRO A 53 0.44 2.56 -8.96
C PRO A 53 -0.52 1.39 -9.16
N ILE A 54 -0.99 1.22 -10.41
CA ILE A 54 -1.87 0.11 -10.79
C ILE A 54 -1.10 -0.85 -11.71
N VAL A 55 -1.04 -2.12 -11.32
CA VAL A 55 -0.39 -3.19 -12.08
C VAL A 55 -1.43 -4.22 -12.49
N THR A 56 -1.33 -4.72 -13.72
CA THR A 56 -2.20 -5.79 -14.22
C THR A 56 -1.54 -7.13 -13.95
N THR A 57 -2.25 -8.02 -13.24
CA THR A 57 -1.83 -9.41 -13.02
C THR A 57 -2.65 -10.35 -13.89
N THR A 58 -2.29 -11.64 -13.94
CA THR A 58 -3.08 -12.69 -14.59
C THR A 58 -4.50 -12.81 -14.00
N TYR A 59 -4.69 -12.46 -12.73
CA TYR A 59 -5.96 -12.61 -12.01
C TYR A 59 -6.80 -11.34 -11.99
N GLY A 60 -6.23 -10.19 -12.37
CA GLY A 60 -6.91 -8.90 -12.36
C GLY A 60 -5.98 -7.73 -12.02
N LYS A 61 -6.52 -6.52 -11.96
CA LYS A 61 -5.74 -5.31 -11.67
C LYS A 61 -5.57 -5.11 -10.17
N VAL A 62 -4.39 -4.66 -9.75
CA VAL A 62 -4.06 -4.40 -8.35
C VAL A 62 -3.53 -2.98 -8.21
N ARG A 63 -4.02 -2.24 -7.21
CA ARG A 63 -3.56 -0.91 -6.84
C ARG A 63 -2.65 -0.99 -5.61
N GLY A 64 -1.43 -0.52 -5.74
CA GLY A 64 -0.47 -0.37 -4.64
C GLY A 64 -0.44 1.06 -4.10
N VAL A 65 0.55 1.35 -3.26
CA VAL A 65 0.79 2.67 -2.68
C VAL A 65 2.28 3.01 -2.77
N LYS A 66 2.60 4.26 -3.12
CA LYS A 66 3.97 4.76 -3.07
C LYS A 66 4.34 5.10 -1.62
N LYS A 67 5.46 4.58 -1.15
CA LYS A 67 5.97 4.77 0.21
C LYS A 67 7.34 5.43 0.16
N GLU A 68 7.40 6.65 0.68
CA GLU A 68 8.66 7.32 0.97
C GLU A 68 9.33 6.70 2.20
N LEU A 69 10.65 6.56 2.13
CA LEU A 69 11.48 6.00 3.21
C LEU A 69 12.04 7.13 4.09
N ASN A 70 12.24 6.85 5.37
CA ASN A 70 12.83 7.79 6.34
C ASN A 70 14.37 7.89 6.17
N ASN A 71 14.84 8.05 4.93
CA ASN A 71 16.24 8.20 4.60
C ASN A 71 16.37 8.99 3.29
N GLU A 72 17.12 10.09 3.30
CA GLU A 72 17.32 10.97 2.14
C GLU A 72 18.06 10.30 0.97
N ILE A 73 18.78 9.20 1.24
CA ILE A 73 19.59 8.48 0.27
C ILE A 73 18.78 7.38 -0.45
N LEU A 74 17.76 6.83 0.21
CA LEU A 74 16.97 5.73 -0.33
C LEU A 74 15.80 6.28 -1.15
N GLY A 75 15.63 5.76 -2.37
CA GLY A 75 14.49 6.10 -3.20
C GLY A 75 13.18 5.52 -2.64
N PRO A 76 12.02 6.07 -3.03
CA PRO A 76 10.73 5.52 -2.65
C PRO A 76 10.55 4.08 -3.13
N VAL A 77 9.61 3.38 -2.50
CA VAL A 77 9.20 2.05 -2.95
C VAL A 77 7.71 2.03 -3.24
N ILE A 78 7.31 1.16 -4.15
CA ILE A 78 5.89 0.84 -4.38
C ILE A 78 5.56 -0.41 -3.57
N GLN A 79 4.53 -0.32 -2.74
CA GLN A 79 4.04 -1.41 -1.91
C GLN A 79 2.72 -1.94 -2.46
N PHE A 80 2.61 -3.26 -2.62
CA PHE A 80 1.36 -3.97 -2.81
C PHE A 80 1.15 -4.89 -1.62
N LEU A 81 0.26 -4.53 -0.71
CA LEU A 81 0.01 -5.22 0.55
C LEU A 81 -1.27 -6.04 0.47
N GLY A 82 -1.25 -7.28 0.96
CA GLY A 82 -2.45 -8.12 0.98
C GLY A 82 -2.90 -8.62 -0.41
N VAL A 83 -1.96 -8.94 -1.29
CA VAL A 83 -2.28 -9.51 -2.63
C VAL A 83 -2.59 -11.00 -2.48
N PRO A 84 -3.78 -11.48 -2.88
CA PRO A 84 -4.12 -12.90 -2.78
C PRO A 84 -3.32 -13.71 -3.80
N TYR A 85 -2.65 -14.77 -3.33
CA TYR A 85 -1.92 -15.69 -4.22
C TYR A 85 -2.61 -17.06 -4.35
N ALA A 86 -3.61 -17.33 -3.52
CA ALA A 86 -4.39 -18.56 -3.53
C ALA A 86 -5.83 -18.29 -3.13
N ALA A 87 -6.72 -19.25 -3.44
CA ALA A 87 -8.09 -19.23 -2.96
C ALA A 87 -8.14 -19.44 -1.44
N SER A 88 -9.15 -18.82 -0.81
CA SER A 88 -9.35 -18.93 0.63
C SER A 88 -9.47 -20.39 1.10
N PRO A 89 -8.66 -20.85 2.07
CA PRO A 89 -8.61 -22.25 2.51
C PRO A 89 -9.68 -22.58 3.57
N VAL A 90 -10.89 -22.04 3.41
CA VAL A 90 -12.02 -22.22 4.32
C VAL A 90 -12.96 -23.34 3.86
N GLY A 91 -13.77 -23.86 4.78
CA GLY A 91 -14.77 -24.90 4.48
C GLY A 91 -14.13 -26.18 3.94
N GLU A 92 -14.60 -26.67 2.79
CA GLU A 92 -14.11 -27.90 2.14
C GLU A 92 -12.65 -27.81 1.67
N ARG A 93 -12.11 -26.58 1.50
CA ARG A 93 -10.69 -26.37 1.16
C ARG A 93 -9.78 -26.42 2.38
N ARG A 94 -10.35 -26.49 3.58
CA ARG A 94 -9.57 -26.70 4.79
C ARG A 94 -8.86 -28.04 4.67
N PHE A 95 -7.57 -28.07 4.99
CA PHE A 95 -6.72 -29.27 4.90
C PHE A 95 -6.49 -29.81 3.48
N GLN A 96 -6.92 -29.09 2.43
CA GLN A 96 -6.56 -29.39 1.05
C GLN A 96 -5.35 -28.56 0.59
N PRO A 97 -4.63 -28.96 -0.47
CA PRO A 97 -3.69 -28.08 -1.16
C PRO A 97 -4.32 -26.74 -1.56
N PRO A 98 -3.55 -25.65 -1.62
CA PRO A 98 -4.08 -24.37 -2.09
C PRO A 98 -4.51 -24.47 -3.56
N GLU A 99 -5.61 -23.81 -3.90
CA GLU A 99 -6.05 -23.63 -5.30
C GLU A 99 -5.72 -22.20 -5.76
N PRO A 100 -5.63 -21.94 -7.08
CA PRO A 100 -5.44 -20.60 -7.61
C PRO A 100 -6.53 -19.61 -7.13
N PRO A 101 -6.19 -18.31 -6.96
CA PRO A 101 -7.15 -17.31 -6.52
C PRO A 101 -8.24 -17.07 -7.57
N ILE A 102 -9.41 -16.63 -7.11
CA ILE A 102 -10.51 -16.25 -8.00
C ILE A 102 -10.13 -14.96 -8.71
N THR A 103 -10.27 -14.93 -10.05
CA THR A 103 -10.05 -13.74 -10.86
C THR A 103 -11.06 -12.64 -10.52
N TRP A 104 -10.64 -11.38 -10.51
CA TRP A 104 -11.50 -10.23 -10.25
C TRP A 104 -11.53 -9.26 -11.44
N GLY A 105 -12.71 -8.67 -11.70
CA GLY A 105 -12.91 -7.75 -12.83
C GLY A 105 -12.52 -6.30 -12.54
N ASP A 106 -12.70 -5.85 -11.30
CA ASP A 106 -12.41 -4.48 -10.87
C ASP A 106 -10.94 -4.28 -10.45
N ILE A 107 -10.57 -3.09 -10.00
CA ILE A 107 -9.24 -2.86 -9.43
C ILE A 107 -9.25 -3.26 -7.95
N LYS A 108 -8.43 -4.25 -7.57
CA LYS A 108 -8.26 -4.66 -6.18
C LYS A 108 -7.30 -3.74 -5.45
N ASN A 109 -7.73 -3.14 -4.35
CA ASN A 109 -6.86 -2.31 -3.52
C ASN A 109 -5.94 -3.19 -2.67
N ALA A 110 -4.62 -3.01 -2.84
CA ALA A 110 -3.56 -3.68 -2.10
C ALA A 110 -2.69 -2.63 -1.38
N THR A 111 -3.35 -1.77 -0.60
CA THR A 111 -2.71 -0.65 0.11
C THR A 111 -2.57 -0.89 1.62
N GLN A 112 -3.13 -1.99 2.12
CA GLN A 112 -3.12 -2.37 3.53
C GLN A 112 -2.89 -3.87 3.67
N PHE A 113 -2.33 -4.29 4.80
CA PHE A 113 -2.14 -5.71 5.09
C PHE A 113 -3.48 -6.45 5.15
N ALA A 114 -3.50 -7.66 4.59
CA ALA A 114 -4.58 -8.61 4.80
C ALA A 114 -4.47 -9.29 6.18
N PRO A 115 -5.55 -9.90 6.68
CA PRO A 115 -5.53 -10.65 7.93
C PRO A 115 -4.46 -11.74 7.94
N VAL A 116 -3.88 -11.97 9.11
CA VAL A 116 -2.87 -13.03 9.29
C VAL A 116 -3.54 -14.38 9.55
N CYS A 117 -2.77 -15.46 9.39
CA CYS A 117 -3.29 -16.78 9.69
C CYS A 117 -3.55 -16.98 11.19
N PRO A 118 -4.55 -17.81 11.58
CA PRO A 118 -4.91 -18.01 12.96
C PRO A 118 -3.76 -18.58 13.79
N GLN A 119 -3.42 -17.91 14.89
CA GLN A 119 -2.28 -18.23 15.77
C GLN A 119 -2.50 -17.71 17.19
N ASN A 120 -1.81 -18.28 18.17
CA ASN A 120 -1.93 -17.86 19.57
C ASN A 120 -0.56 -17.55 20.17
N ILE A 121 -0.22 -16.26 20.23
CA ILE A 121 1.06 -15.79 20.77
C ILE A 121 0.98 -15.28 22.23
N VAL A 122 -0.22 -14.91 22.70
CA VAL A 122 -0.40 -14.31 24.05
C VAL A 122 -0.64 -15.37 25.13
N GLY A 123 -1.04 -16.59 24.75
CA GLY A 123 -1.39 -17.67 25.67
C GLY A 123 -0.22 -18.41 26.34
N GLY A 124 1.00 -17.86 26.32
CA GLY A 124 2.18 -18.45 26.98
C GLY A 124 2.65 -19.79 26.41
N ARG A 125 2.23 -20.13 25.18
CA ARG A 125 2.61 -21.38 24.49
C ARG A 125 3.78 -21.22 23.52
N LEU A 126 4.39 -20.04 23.50
CA LEU A 126 5.54 -19.75 22.66
C LEU A 126 6.77 -20.49 23.21
N PRO A 127 7.41 -21.39 22.43
CA PRO A 127 8.68 -21.96 22.82
C PRO A 127 9.76 -20.89 22.71
N GLU A 128 10.00 -20.16 23.80
CA GLU A 128 10.92 -19.01 23.87
C GLU A 128 12.33 -19.35 23.35
N VAL A 129 12.78 -20.59 23.54
CA VAL A 129 14.09 -21.09 23.08
C VAL A 129 14.17 -21.23 21.55
N MET A 130 13.04 -21.38 20.87
CA MET A 130 12.97 -21.62 19.41
C MET A 130 12.64 -20.36 18.61
N LEU A 131 12.23 -19.29 19.29
CA LEU A 131 11.84 -18.02 18.69
C LEU A 131 12.97 -16.99 18.77
N PRO A 132 13.06 -16.08 17.79
CA PRO A 132 14.10 -15.07 17.84
C PRO A 132 13.83 -14.06 18.97
N VAL A 133 14.91 -13.62 19.63
CA VAL A 133 14.85 -12.73 20.80
C VAL A 133 14.06 -11.44 20.55
N TRP A 134 14.17 -10.87 19.34
CA TRP A 134 13.43 -9.65 18.98
C TRP A 134 11.91 -9.86 18.91
N PHE A 135 11.46 -11.09 18.66
CA PHE A 135 10.05 -11.46 18.61
C PHE A 135 9.49 -11.69 20.00
N THR A 136 10.23 -12.40 20.87
CA THR A 136 9.80 -12.71 22.23
C THR A 136 9.88 -11.50 23.16
N ASN A 137 10.88 -10.62 23.00
CA ASN A 137 11.05 -9.44 23.86
C ASN A 137 10.12 -8.28 23.52
N ASN A 138 9.53 -8.23 22.32
CA ASN A 138 8.65 -7.14 21.86
C ASN A 138 7.23 -7.63 21.58
N LEU A 139 6.71 -8.51 22.44
CA LEU A 139 5.44 -9.19 22.19
C LEU A 139 4.26 -8.22 22.01
N ASP A 140 4.26 -7.07 22.68
CA ASP A 140 3.22 -6.05 22.52
C ASP A 140 3.16 -5.48 21.10
N VAL A 141 4.34 -5.22 20.51
CA VAL A 141 4.44 -4.76 19.12
C VAL A 141 4.02 -5.87 18.18
N VAL A 142 4.53 -7.09 18.38
CA VAL A 142 4.17 -8.25 17.54
C VAL A 142 2.67 -8.52 17.58
N SER A 143 2.04 -8.40 18.76
CA SER A 143 0.59 -8.56 18.95
C SER A 143 -0.22 -7.62 18.07
N SER A 144 0.25 -6.38 17.85
CA SER A 144 -0.42 -5.44 16.94
C SER A 144 -0.43 -5.90 15.47
N TYR A 145 0.54 -6.71 15.04
CA TYR A 145 0.59 -7.27 13.69
C TYR A 145 -0.22 -8.55 13.52
N VAL A 146 -0.55 -9.24 14.61
CA VAL A 146 -1.27 -10.52 14.57
C VAL A 146 -2.64 -10.48 15.25
N GLN A 147 -3.13 -9.29 15.59
CA GLN A 147 -4.46 -9.12 16.19
C GLN A 147 -5.60 -9.45 15.23
N ASP A 148 -5.44 -9.10 13.94
CA ASP A 148 -6.44 -9.35 12.90
C ASP A 148 -6.16 -10.69 12.22
N GLN A 149 -6.85 -11.74 12.69
CA GLN A 149 -6.65 -13.10 12.25
C GLN A 149 -7.87 -13.63 11.49
N ASN A 150 -7.61 -14.34 10.39
CA ASN A 150 -8.65 -15.01 9.63
C ASN A 150 -8.10 -16.30 8.99
N GLU A 151 -8.94 -17.32 8.79
CA GLU A 151 -8.56 -18.48 7.99
C GLU A 151 -8.32 -18.09 6.52
N ASP A 152 -8.99 -17.05 6.05
CA ASP A 152 -8.64 -16.37 4.80
C ASP A 152 -7.38 -15.52 4.98
N CYS A 153 -6.21 -16.15 4.87
CA CYS A 153 -4.91 -15.51 5.14
C CYS A 153 -3.84 -15.76 4.06
N LEU A 154 -4.20 -16.35 2.92
CA LEU A 154 -3.24 -16.69 1.85
C LEU A 154 -2.92 -15.47 0.96
N TYR A 155 -2.21 -14.54 1.57
CA TYR A 155 -1.82 -13.26 0.98
C TYR A 155 -0.30 -13.08 1.02
N LEU A 156 0.20 -12.29 0.08
CA LEU A 156 1.59 -11.84 0.03
C LEU A 156 1.67 -10.33 -0.08
N ASN A 157 2.83 -9.78 0.29
CA ASN A 157 3.15 -8.37 0.16
C ASN A 157 4.35 -8.22 -0.78
N ILE A 158 4.31 -7.23 -1.66
CA ILE A 158 5.34 -6.98 -2.69
C ILE A 158 5.89 -5.57 -2.48
N TYR A 159 7.22 -5.47 -2.43
CA TYR A 159 7.96 -4.21 -2.30
C TYR A 159 8.82 -4.04 -3.55
N VAL A 160 8.48 -3.07 -4.38
CA VAL A 160 9.15 -2.79 -5.66
C VAL A 160 9.96 -1.50 -5.51
N PRO A 161 11.27 -1.50 -5.77
CA PRO A 161 12.07 -0.27 -5.74
C PRO A 161 11.74 0.62 -6.93
N THR A 162 11.67 1.93 -6.68
CA THR A 162 11.63 2.93 -7.76
C THR A 162 13.05 3.40 -8.10
N GLU A 163 13.29 3.75 -9.35
CA GLU A 163 14.61 4.18 -9.85
C GLU A 163 14.95 5.64 -9.49
N ASP A 164 14.07 6.32 -8.76
CA ASP A 164 14.17 7.74 -8.40
C ASP A 164 15.19 8.02 -7.28
N GLY A 165 15.93 7.02 -6.80
CA GLY A 165 16.89 7.15 -5.71
C GLY A 165 18.21 7.85 -6.10
N PRO A 166 18.83 8.65 -5.22
CA PRO A 166 20.18 9.18 -5.43
C PRO A 166 21.23 8.10 -5.68
N LEU A 167 21.07 6.90 -5.07
CA LEU A 167 22.01 5.79 -5.23
C LEU A 167 22.04 5.18 -6.63
N THR A 168 20.94 5.23 -7.38
CA THR A 168 20.92 4.71 -8.77
C THR A 168 21.54 5.71 -9.75
N LYS A 169 21.46 7.02 -9.47
CA LYS A 169 22.03 8.06 -10.37
C LYS A 169 23.48 8.43 -10.11
N LYS A 170 24.03 8.19 -8.91
CA LYS A 170 25.33 8.76 -8.53
C LYS A 170 26.56 7.94 -8.96
N GLN A 171 26.37 6.82 -9.65
CA GLN A 171 27.50 5.97 -10.08
C GLN A 171 27.90 6.15 -11.56
N THR A 172 27.15 6.93 -12.35
CA THR A 172 27.47 7.22 -13.75
C THR A 172 28.23 8.53 -13.98
N ASP A 173 28.31 9.41 -12.99
CA ASP A 173 28.70 10.81 -13.23
C ASP A 173 30.12 11.18 -12.75
N ASP A 174 30.83 10.28 -12.07
CA ASP A 174 32.22 10.48 -11.67
C ASP A 174 33.05 9.27 -12.05
N LEU A 175 33.68 9.33 -13.22
CA LEU A 175 35.01 8.81 -13.59
C LEU A 175 35.09 8.68 -15.11
N GLY A 176 35.31 9.81 -15.77
CA GLY A 176 35.89 9.79 -17.10
C GLY A 176 37.33 9.31 -17.01
N ASP A 177 37.54 8.00 -17.19
CA ASP A 177 38.80 7.43 -17.68
C ASP A 177 38.45 6.22 -18.57
N ASN A 178 38.88 6.34 -19.81
CA ASN A 178 38.51 5.48 -20.93
C ASN A 178 39.46 4.26 -20.98
N GLU A 179 39.13 3.15 -20.30
CA GLU A 179 39.69 1.82 -20.57
C GLU A 179 38.68 0.70 -20.22
N GLY A 180 38.06 0.09 -21.25
CA GLY A 180 38.14 -1.36 -21.43
C GLY A 180 37.40 -2.33 -20.50
N SER A 181 36.14 -2.10 -20.13
CA SER A 181 35.08 -3.12 -20.07
C SER A 181 33.77 -2.39 -19.79
N GLU A 182 32.78 -2.56 -20.67
CA GLU A 182 31.40 -2.21 -20.35
C GLU A 182 30.90 -3.22 -19.32
N ASP A 183 31.40 -3.13 -18.08
CA ASP A 183 30.76 -3.76 -16.95
C ASP A 183 29.49 -2.94 -16.68
N GLU A 184 28.46 -3.15 -17.49
CA GLU A 184 27.11 -2.71 -17.14
C GLU A 184 26.85 -3.25 -15.74
N ASP A 185 26.80 -2.34 -14.75
CA ASP A 185 26.37 -2.72 -13.41
C ASP A 185 25.00 -3.39 -13.61
N ILE A 186 24.87 -4.68 -13.25
CA ILE A 186 23.63 -5.48 -13.41
C ILE A 186 22.42 -4.77 -12.77
N ARG A 187 22.67 -3.79 -11.91
CA ARG A 187 21.71 -2.93 -11.22
C ARG A 187 21.15 -1.79 -12.08
N ASP A 188 21.77 -1.42 -13.19
CA ASP A 188 21.47 -0.20 -13.95
C ASP A 188 20.83 -0.47 -15.32
N SER A 189 20.77 -1.73 -15.73
CA SER A 189 19.97 -2.12 -16.89
C SER A 189 18.50 -2.00 -16.49
N GLY A 190 17.71 -1.16 -17.17
CA GLY A 190 16.24 -1.05 -17.06
C GLY A 190 15.47 -2.33 -17.44
N GLY A 191 16.06 -3.50 -17.17
CA GLY A 191 15.52 -4.83 -17.33
C GLY A 191 14.89 -5.39 -16.05
N PRO A 192 14.49 -6.66 -16.09
CA PRO A 192 13.83 -7.31 -14.97
C PRO A 192 14.69 -7.34 -13.71
N LYS A 193 14.13 -6.85 -12.59
CA LYS A 193 14.83 -6.84 -11.29
C LYS A 193 14.82 -8.23 -10.64
N PRO A 194 15.86 -8.62 -9.89
CA PRO A 194 15.85 -9.87 -9.11
C PRO A 194 14.72 -9.88 -8.08
N VAL A 195 14.18 -11.06 -7.79
CA VAL A 195 13.08 -11.25 -6.82
C VAL A 195 13.57 -12.06 -5.63
N MET A 196 13.40 -11.52 -4.43
CA MET A 196 13.66 -12.19 -3.16
C MET A 196 12.35 -12.50 -2.45
N VAL A 197 12.05 -13.79 -2.28
CA VAL A 197 10.86 -14.24 -1.55
C VAL A 197 11.25 -14.65 -0.13
N TYR A 198 10.70 -13.94 0.85
CA TYR A 198 10.92 -14.18 2.28
C TYR A 198 9.79 -15.01 2.89
N ILE A 199 10.17 -16.11 3.52
CA ILE A 199 9.27 -17.01 4.25
C ILE A 199 9.58 -16.85 5.73
N HIS A 200 8.60 -16.37 6.51
CA HIS A 200 8.81 -16.12 7.93
C HIS A 200 8.93 -17.42 8.74
N GLY A 201 9.68 -17.36 9.84
CA GLY A 201 9.73 -18.41 10.86
C GLY A 201 8.58 -18.29 11.88
N GLY A 202 8.76 -18.94 13.04
CA GLY A 202 7.75 -18.97 14.11
C GLY A 202 7.28 -20.38 14.44
N SER A 203 8.20 -21.35 14.46
CA SER A 203 7.95 -22.75 14.82
C SER A 203 6.83 -23.45 14.03
N TYR A 204 6.45 -22.92 12.86
CA TYR A 204 5.26 -23.30 12.07
C TYR A 204 3.90 -23.05 12.76
N MET A 205 3.89 -22.42 13.93
CA MET A 205 2.71 -22.24 14.77
C MET A 205 2.31 -20.75 14.89
N GLU A 206 3.26 -19.85 14.66
CA GLU A 206 3.11 -18.41 14.75
C GLU A 206 3.92 -17.67 13.66
N GLY A 207 3.74 -16.36 13.59
CA GLY A 207 4.42 -15.45 12.67
C GLY A 207 3.53 -14.92 11.55
N THR A 208 4.08 -13.96 10.82
CA THR A 208 3.47 -13.38 9.63
C THR A 208 4.55 -12.69 8.80
N GLY A 209 4.40 -12.70 7.48
CA GLY A 209 5.24 -11.92 6.58
C GLY A 209 5.09 -10.40 6.79
N ASN A 210 3.98 -9.96 7.41
CA ASN A 210 3.68 -8.55 7.66
C ASN A 210 4.64 -7.92 8.71
N LEU A 211 5.31 -8.73 9.53
CA LEU A 211 6.31 -8.26 10.50
C LEU A 211 7.61 -7.77 9.85
N PHE A 212 7.83 -8.10 8.57
CA PHE A 212 9.05 -7.82 7.85
C PHE A 212 8.79 -6.77 6.78
N ASP A 213 9.22 -5.53 7.03
CA ASP A 213 9.16 -4.47 6.03
C ASP A 213 10.30 -4.60 5.02
N GLY A 214 9.96 -5.00 3.80
CA GLY A 214 10.92 -5.18 2.70
C GLY A 214 11.39 -3.87 2.05
N SER A 215 10.85 -2.71 2.44
CA SER A 215 11.06 -1.43 1.73
C SER A 215 12.52 -1.01 1.67
N VAL A 216 13.23 -1.06 2.79
CA VAL A 216 14.65 -0.65 2.86
C VAL A 216 15.52 -1.60 2.04
N LEU A 217 15.26 -2.91 2.12
CA LEU A 217 16.00 -3.92 1.36
C LEU A 217 15.75 -3.79 -0.14
N ALA A 218 14.50 -3.53 -0.54
CA ALA A 218 14.14 -3.32 -1.93
C ALA A 218 14.85 -2.09 -2.51
N SER A 219 14.74 -0.94 -1.83
CA SER A 219 15.35 0.33 -2.26
C SER A 219 16.88 0.27 -2.29
N TYR A 220 17.51 -0.27 -1.25
CA TYR A 220 18.97 -0.36 -1.17
C TYR A 220 19.56 -1.40 -2.13
N GLY A 221 18.91 -2.57 -2.23
CA GLY A 221 19.40 -3.68 -3.04
C GLY A 221 19.02 -3.61 -4.53
N ASN A 222 18.12 -2.69 -4.90
CA ASN A 222 17.45 -2.66 -6.21
C ASN A 222 16.85 -4.04 -6.60
N VAL A 223 16.18 -4.68 -5.64
CA VAL A 223 15.52 -5.99 -5.79
C VAL A 223 14.05 -5.90 -5.40
N ILE A 224 13.21 -6.73 -6.00
CA ILE A 224 11.82 -6.89 -5.57
C ILE A 224 11.82 -7.82 -4.36
N VAL A 225 11.25 -7.37 -3.24
CA VAL A 225 11.11 -8.18 -2.03
C VAL A 225 9.65 -8.60 -1.90
N ILE A 226 9.42 -9.88 -1.63
CA ILE A 226 8.09 -10.44 -1.40
C ILE A 226 8.06 -11.09 -0.01
N THR A 227 7.07 -10.75 0.81
CA THR A 227 6.80 -11.47 2.07
C THR A 227 5.49 -12.23 1.96
N VAL A 228 5.46 -13.48 2.43
CA VAL A 228 4.32 -14.39 2.22
C VAL A 228 3.74 -14.85 3.54
N ASN A 229 2.41 -14.90 3.62
CA ASN A 229 1.68 -15.60 4.68
C ASN A 229 1.27 -17.00 4.21
N TYR A 230 1.48 -18.00 5.05
CA TYR A 230 1.11 -19.39 4.81
C TYR A 230 0.36 -19.95 6.02
N ARG A 231 -0.48 -20.98 5.82
CA ARG A 231 -1.22 -21.62 6.91
C ARG A 231 -0.28 -22.04 8.03
N LEU A 232 -0.71 -21.83 9.28
CA LEU A 232 0.06 -22.17 10.48
C LEU A 232 -0.64 -23.24 11.31
N GLY A 233 0.14 -23.92 12.15
CA GLY A 233 -0.27 -24.93 13.10
C GLY A 233 -1.12 -26.04 12.51
N VAL A 234 -2.21 -26.39 13.20
CA VAL A 234 -3.09 -27.51 12.82
C VAL A 234 -3.65 -27.35 11.42
N LEU A 235 -3.97 -26.12 11.00
CA LEU A 235 -4.51 -25.81 9.68
C LEU A 235 -3.51 -26.13 8.55
N ALA A 236 -2.22 -26.12 8.85
CA ALA A 236 -1.15 -26.46 7.91
C ALA A 236 -0.79 -27.95 7.95
N ILE A 237 -0.63 -28.51 9.15
CA ILE A 237 -0.01 -29.82 9.37
C ILE A 237 -1.01 -30.95 9.10
N GLN A 238 -2.27 -30.81 9.52
CA GLN A 238 -3.25 -31.91 9.44
C GLN A 238 -3.69 -32.23 8.01
N GLY A 239 -3.63 -31.25 7.08
CA GLY A 239 -3.93 -31.48 5.67
C GLY A 239 -2.88 -32.24 4.89
N HIS A 240 -1.69 -32.45 5.46
CA HIS A 240 -0.60 -33.14 4.80
C HIS A 240 -0.56 -34.65 5.07
N LEU A 241 -1.54 -35.19 5.82
CA LEU A 241 -1.50 -36.59 6.28
C LEU A 241 -1.69 -37.70 5.23
N PRO A 242 -2.15 -37.51 3.97
CA PRO A 242 -2.28 -38.65 3.06
C PRO A 242 -1.05 -38.96 2.19
N ARG A 243 0.06 -38.21 2.22
CA ARG A 243 1.25 -38.53 1.38
C ARG A 243 2.60 -38.32 2.10
N LEU A 244 2.92 -39.29 2.96
CA LEU A 244 4.18 -39.48 3.70
C LEU A 244 5.41 -39.75 2.78
N GLY A 245 5.68 -38.90 1.78
CA GLY A 245 6.73 -39.15 0.78
C GLY A 245 7.61 -37.99 0.36
N THR A 246 7.29 -36.74 0.73
CA THR A 246 8.12 -35.57 0.33
C THR A 246 8.25 -34.56 1.46
N PRO A 247 9.45 -34.01 1.74
CA PRO A 247 9.64 -33.02 2.80
C PRO A 247 8.88 -31.72 2.49
N PHE A 248 8.25 -31.18 3.54
CA PHE A 248 7.33 -30.03 3.58
C PHE A 248 7.81 -28.79 2.80
N ILE A 249 9.11 -28.48 2.88
CA ILE A 249 9.74 -27.32 2.23
C ILE A 249 9.68 -27.41 0.70
N THR A 250 9.79 -28.61 0.13
CA THR A 250 9.94 -28.80 -1.31
C THR A 250 8.65 -28.60 -2.09
N ARG A 251 7.46 -28.70 -1.44
CA ARG A 251 6.17 -28.55 -2.15
C ARG A 251 5.58 -27.15 -2.05
N GLN A 252 5.58 -26.50 -0.88
CA GLN A 252 5.08 -25.12 -0.80
C GLN A 252 5.94 -24.14 -1.63
N SER A 253 7.26 -24.36 -1.68
CA SER A 253 8.14 -23.59 -2.56
C SER A 253 8.01 -23.99 -4.04
N ALA A 254 7.64 -25.23 -4.36
CA ALA A 254 7.38 -25.65 -5.74
C ALA A 254 6.04 -25.11 -6.26
N GLU A 255 4.95 -25.20 -5.49
CA GLU A 255 3.66 -24.60 -5.87
C GLU A 255 3.78 -23.08 -5.99
N ALA A 256 4.43 -22.40 -5.04
CA ALA A 256 4.66 -20.96 -5.14
C ALA A 256 5.55 -20.57 -6.32
N ARG A 257 6.46 -21.46 -6.77
CA ARG A 257 7.35 -21.21 -7.91
C ARG A 257 6.71 -21.52 -9.26
N GLU A 258 5.75 -22.45 -9.33
CA GLU A 258 4.98 -22.71 -10.56
C GLU A 258 3.86 -21.68 -10.77
N ASP A 259 3.32 -21.10 -9.70
CA ASP A 259 2.24 -20.09 -9.78
C ASP A 259 2.74 -18.63 -9.83
N MET A 260 4.03 -18.37 -9.57
CA MET A 260 4.67 -17.07 -9.82
C MET A 260 4.94 -16.90 -11.32
N VAL A 261 3.87 -16.63 -12.06
CA VAL A 261 3.95 -16.18 -13.46
C VAL A 261 4.75 -14.88 -13.52
N PRO A 262 5.70 -14.73 -14.47
CA PRO A 262 6.44 -13.48 -14.63
C PRO A 262 5.47 -12.33 -14.82
N VAL A 263 5.67 -11.25 -14.06
CA VAL A 263 5.02 -9.96 -14.32
C VAL A 263 5.57 -9.48 -15.66
N SER A 264 4.81 -9.72 -16.74
CA SER A 264 5.17 -9.23 -18.07
C SER A 264 5.04 -7.71 -18.10
N SER A 265 6.05 -7.07 -18.66
CA SER A 265 6.18 -5.64 -18.93
C SER A 265 4.99 -5.06 -19.71
#